data_AF-A0A146G4U1-F1
#
_entry.id   AF-A0A146G4U1-F1
#
_cell.length_a   1.000
_cell.length_b   1.000
_cell.length_c   1.000
_cell.angle_alpha   90.00
_cell.angle_beta   90.00
_cell.angle_gamma   90.00
#
_symmetry.space_group_name_H-M   'P 1'
#
loop_
_entity.id
_entity.type
_entity.pdbx_description
1 polymer ?
#
loop_
_entity_poly.entity_id
_entity_poly.type
_entity_poly.pdbx_seq_one_letter_code
_entity_poly.pdbx_strand_id
1 'polypeptide(L)'
;MSTIHVLKNGEKWGPYTTEELEGHVEQGTFTSEDLVWWEGLEDWQPLSSLFEEEEPPDFECDGVRVFADRLELDGVSLLAPLILRASVQRQRNRRVKPVIGAVLVGVFAVCVAFVPIPRQNHTEWIIWGLVLLGLVIWCLRLMYAGLGGGRSLLIVDLADGNERIRQVDPAIAPQLEEALGRVIVTGRAGFPAAPNQAS
;
A
#
# COMPACT_ATOMS: atom_id res chain seq x y z
N MET A 1 30.13 22.17 -7.71
CA MET A 1 31.05 21.48 -6.80
C MET A 1 30.79 22.05 -5.43
N SER A 2 30.09 21.32 -4.57
CA SER A 2 29.72 21.80 -3.24
C SER A 2 30.89 21.56 -2.29
N THR A 3 31.40 22.61 -1.63
CA THR A 3 32.47 22.49 -0.63
C THR A 3 31.88 22.12 0.73
N ILE A 4 32.29 20.98 1.28
CA ILE A 4 31.80 20.46 2.56
C ILE A 4 32.88 20.66 3.64
N HIS A 5 32.48 21.18 4.79
CA HIS A 5 33.33 21.34 5.97
C HIS A 5 32.89 20.40 7.07
N VAL A 6 33.83 19.82 7.80
CA VAL A 6 33.58 18.91 8.92
C VAL A 6 34.13 19.53 10.20
N LEU A 7 33.37 19.48 11.28
CA LEU A 7 33.79 19.90 12.61
C LEU A 7 33.96 18.66 13.47
N LYS A 8 35.22 18.36 13.83
CA LYS A 8 35.60 17.23 14.67
C LYS A 8 36.45 17.71 15.82
N ASN A 9 36.09 17.34 17.05
CA ASN A 9 36.80 17.75 18.28
C ASN A 9 36.99 19.28 18.42
N GLY A 10 36.08 20.08 17.87
CA GLY A 10 36.16 21.55 17.90
C GLY A 10 37.08 22.17 16.85
N GLU A 11 37.71 21.36 16.00
CA GLU A 11 38.53 21.84 14.88
C GLU A 11 37.76 21.65 13.56
N LYS A 12 37.85 22.65 12.68
CA LYS A 12 37.22 22.64 11.36
C LYS A 12 38.18 22.06 10.33
N TRP A 13 37.73 21.02 9.65
CA TRP A 13 38.43 20.30 8.60
C TRP A 13 37.75 20.56 7.25
N GLY A 14 38.54 20.55 6.18
CA GLY A 14 38.08 20.77 4.80
C GLY A 14 38.50 22.13 4.21
N PRO A 15 37.93 22.51 3.05
CA PRO A 15 36.77 21.90 2.38
C PRO A 15 37.10 20.56 1.68
N TYR A 16 36.19 19.60 1.78
CA TYR A 16 36.21 18.31 1.07
C TYR A 16 35.12 18.27 0.00
N THR A 17 35.29 17.41 -1.01
CA THR A 17 34.17 16.98 -1.87
C THR A 17 33.41 15.82 -1.24
N THR A 18 32.21 15.50 -1.74
CA THR A 18 31.42 14.36 -1.26
C THR A 18 32.20 13.04 -1.38
N GLU A 19 32.91 12.85 -2.49
CA GLU A 19 33.68 11.63 -2.76
C GLU A 19 34.91 11.51 -1.84
N GLU A 20 35.59 12.62 -1.54
CA GLU A 20 36.69 12.64 -0.58
C GLU A 20 36.20 12.35 0.84
N LEU A 21 35.04 12.90 1.20
CA LEU A 21 34.42 12.71 2.50
C LEU A 21 33.98 11.26 2.72
N GLU A 22 33.39 10.62 1.71
CA GLU A 22 33.07 9.18 1.72
C GLU A 22 34.31 8.34 2.02
N GLY A 23 35.41 8.57 1.32
CA GLY A 23 36.67 7.87 1.57
C GLY A 23 37.21 8.07 3.00
N HIS A 24 37.04 9.27 3.58
CA HIS A 24 37.43 9.54 4.96
C HIS A 24 36.54 8.84 6.00
N VAL A 25 35.25 8.65 5.70
CA VAL A 25 34.32 7.91 6.54
C VAL A 25 34.60 6.42 6.48
N GLU A 26 34.85 5.86 5.29
CA GLU A 26 35.26 4.46 5.14
C GLU A 26 36.57 4.14 5.89
N GLN A 27 37.49 5.10 5.93
CA GLN A 27 38.74 5.01 6.70
C GLN A 27 38.54 5.17 8.22
N GLY A 28 37.34 5.50 8.69
CA GLY A 28 37.03 5.78 10.09
C GLY A 28 37.61 7.11 10.61
N THR A 29 38.03 8.00 9.71
CA THR A 29 38.57 9.33 10.07
C THR A 29 37.47 10.25 10.55
N PHE A 30 36.26 10.14 9.99
CA PHE A 30 35.06 10.82 10.47
C PHE A 30 33.99 9.81 10.86
N THR A 31 33.17 10.17 11.83
CA THR A 31 32.08 9.38 12.38
C THR A 31 30.75 10.02 12.03
N SER A 32 29.67 9.24 11.97
CA SER A 32 28.33 9.72 11.61
C SER A 32 27.80 10.83 12.54
N GLU A 33 28.34 10.94 13.75
CA GLU A 33 28.01 11.97 14.75
C GLU A 33 28.79 13.28 14.56
N ASP A 34 29.86 13.28 13.75
CA ASP A 34 30.67 14.47 13.50
C ASP A 34 29.81 15.50 12.74
N LEU A 35 30.00 16.79 13.04
CA LEU A 35 29.17 17.84 12.45
C LEU A 35 29.72 18.22 11.07
N VAL A 36 28.84 18.40 10.11
CA VAL A 36 29.14 18.87 8.75
C VAL A 36 28.34 20.11 8.41
N TRP A 37 28.93 20.93 7.54
CA TRP A 37 28.29 22.09 6.97
C TRP A 37 28.71 22.22 5.52
N TRP A 38 27.76 22.56 4.65
CA TRP A 38 28.03 22.87 3.25
C TRP A 38 27.23 24.09 2.83
N GLU A 39 27.62 24.67 1.70
CA GLU A 39 26.98 25.87 1.18
C GLU A 39 25.50 25.61 0.89
N GLY A 40 24.61 26.31 1.62
CA GLY A 40 23.16 26.13 1.56
C GLY A 40 22.53 25.61 2.86
N LEU A 41 23.33 25.15 3.82
CA LEU A 41 22.84 24.86 5.17
C LEU A 41 22.84 26.09 6.07
N GLU A 42 21.77 26.23 6.85
CA GLU A 42 21.61 27.30 7.85
C GLU A 42 22.48 27.04 9.10
N ASP A 43 22.63 25.77 9.49
CA ASP A 43 23.40 25.32 10.65
C ASP A 43 24.20 24.03 10.35
N TRP A 44 25.15 23.70 11.23
CA TRP A 44 25.88 22.44 11.18
C TRP A 44 24.94 21.26 11.45
N GLN A 45 25.00 20.23 10.61
CA GLN A 45 24.20 19.00 10.74
C GLN A 45 25.11 17.81 11.00
N PRO A 46 24.65 16.73 11.65
CA PRO A 46 25.46 15.51 11.79
C PRO A 46 25.77 14.89 10.44
N LEU A 47 26.97 14.33 10.29
CA LEU A 47 27.47 13.71 9.07
C LEU A 47 26.55 12.60 8.54
N SER A 48 25.81 11.94 9.44
CA SER A 48 24.76 10.99 9.08
C SER A 48 23.74 11.55 8.10
N SER A 49 23.44 12.85 8.12
CA SER A 49 22.45 13.47 7.23
C SER A 49 22.88 13.50 5.76
N LEU A 50 24.19 13.41 5.49
CA LEU A 50 24.71 13.32 4.13
C LEU A 50 24.58 11.91 3.54
N PHE A 51 24.65 10.89 4.41
CA PHE A 51 24.57 9.48 4.03
C PHE A 51 23.20 8.86 4.29
N GLU A 52 22.23 9.69 4.68
CA GLU A 52 20.81 9.33 4.66
C GLU A 52 20.36 9.32 3.18
N GLU A 53 21.00 8.47 2.37
CA GLU A 53 20.45 8.03 1.11
C GLU A 53 19.10 7.42 1.47
N GLU A 54 18.02 8.07 1.03
CA GLU A 54 16.69 7.48 1.06
C GLU A 54 16.77 6.20 0.24
N GLU A 55 17.04 5.07 0.91
CA GLU A 55 17.07 3.76 0.28
C GLU A 55 15.75 3.62 -0.49
N PRO A 56 15.80 3.39 -1.81
CA PRO A 56 14.59 3.30 -2.59
C PRO A 56 13.73 2.17 -2.00
N PRO A 57 12.44 2.42 -1.73
CA PRO A 57 11.61 1.41 -1.11
C PRO A 57 11.56 0.18 -2.02
N ASP A 58 11.73 -1.01 -1.44
CA ASP A 58 11.59 -2.29 -2.15
C ASP A 58 10.23 -2.39 -2.84
N PHE A 59 9.23 -1.75 -2.23
CA PHE A 59 7.88 -1.72 -2.75
C PHE A 59 7.12 -0.47 -2.29
N GLU A 60 6.49 0.25 -3.22
CA GLU A 60 5.66 1.41 -2.94
C GLU A 60 4.30 1.31 -3.64
N CYS A 61 3.21 1.45 -2.89
CA CYS A 61 1.88 1.62 -3.46
C CYS A 61 0.94 2.39 -2.53
N ASP A 62 0.18 3.35 -3.06
CA ASP A 62 -0.97 3.99 -2.37
C ASP A 62 -0.74 4.28 -0.87
N GLY A 63 0.36 4.96 -0.53
CA GLY A 63 0.71 5.32 0.85
C GLY A 63 1.33 4.21 1.71
N VAL A 64 1.64 3.06 1.11
CA VAL A 64 2.39 1.94 1.71
C VAL A 64 3.79 1.92 1.10
N ARG A 65 4.82 2.05 1.93
CA ARG A 65 6.22 1.88 1.54
C ARG A 65 6.83 0.74 2.34
N VAL A 66 7.44 -0.22 1.67
CA VAL A 66 8.10 -1.37 2.28
C VAL A 66 9.60 -1.19 2.10
N PHE A 67 10.33 -1.19 3.21
CA PHE A 67 11.78 -1.17 3.26
C PHE A 67 12.28 -2.48 3.86
N ALA A 68 13.57 -2.80 3.70
CA ALA A 68 14.15 -4.03 4.22
C ALA A 68 13.99 -4.19 5.75
N ASP A 69 13.98 -3.07 6.48
CA ASP A 69 13.99 -2.98 7.95
C ASP A 69 12.69 -2.41 8.55
N ARG A 70 11.83 -1.78 7.75
CA ARG A 70 10.62 -1.09 8.22
C ARG A 70 9.51 -1.05 7.17
N LEU A 71 8.28 -0.88 7.65
CA LEU A 71 7.09 -0.68 6.84
C LEU A 71 6.50 0.68 7.15
N GLU A 72 6.34 1.54 6.16
CA GLU A 72 5.65 2.81 6.32
C GLU A 72 4.21 2.73 5.81
N LEU A 73 3.26 3.10 6.66
CA LEU A 73 1.83 3.10 6.35
C LEU A 73 1.25 4.49 6.64
N ASP A 74 0.82 5.22 5.61
CA ASP A 74 0.24 6.57 5.74
C ASP A 74 1.14 7.55 6.53
N GLY A 75 2.45 7.50 6.31
CA GLY A 75 3.42 8.32 7.05
C GLY A 75 3.80 7.77 8.44
N VAL A 76 3.30 6.59 8.81
CA VAL A 76 3.68 5.94 10.08
C VAL A 76 4.69 4.83 9.80
N SER A 77 5.93 5.04 10.24
CA SER A 77 7.01 4.06 10.15
C SER A 77 6.90 2.99 11.25
N LEU A 78 6.73 1.73 10.85
CA LEU A 78 6.68 0.55 11.71
C LEU A 78 7.94 -0.27 11.51
N LEU A 79 8.74 -0.44 12.56
CA LEU A 79 9.96 -1.26 12.50
C LEU A 79 9.61 -2.74 12.29
N ALA A 80 10.36 -3.44 11.43
CA ALA A 80 10.20 -4.87 11.15
C ALA A 80 10.03 -5.77 12.39
N PRO A 81 10.81 -5.63 13.49
CA PRO A 81 10.63 -6.47 14.68
C PRO A 81 9.29 -6.29 15.39
N LEU A 82 8.58 -5.18 15.16
CA LEU A 82 7.25 -4.95 15.74
C LEU A 82 6.14 -5.61 14.91
N ILE A 83 6.42 -6.05 13.69
CA ILE A 83 5.44 -6.66 12.79
C ILE A 83 5.40 -8.17 13.07
N LEU A 84 4.39 -8.61 13.80
CA LEU A 84 4.24 -10.01 14.18
C LEU A 84 3.77 -10.85 12.98
N ARG A 85 2.85 -10.28 12.21
CA ARG A 85 2.27 -10.89 11.02
C ARG A 85 1.72 -9.79 10.11
N ALA A 86 1.98 -9.90 8.82
CA ALA A 86 1.29 -9.11 7.82
C ALA A 86 0.67 -10.06 6.80
N SER A 87 -0.61 -9.91 6.50
CA SER A 87 -1.29 -10.74 5.51
C SER A 87 -2.27 -9.92 4.69
N VAL A 88 -2.31 -10.18 3.38
CA VAL A 88 -3.27 -9.56 2.48
C VAL A 88 -4.48 -10.47 2.37
N GLN A 89 -5.53 -10.17 3.15
CA GLN A 89 -6.79 -10.87 3.06
C GLN A 89 -7.60 -10.33 1.88
N ARG A 90 -7.75 -11.15 0.85
CA ARG A 90 -8.68 -10.85 -0.24
C ARG A 90 -10.09 -10.99 0.31
N GLN A 91 -10.69 -9.88 0.73
CA GLN A 91 -12.08 -9.88 1.18
C GLN A 91 -12.96 -10.21 -0.03
N ARG A 92 -13.27 -11.49 -0.17
CA ARG A 92 -14.25 -12.03 -1.11
C ARG A 92 -15.61 -11.59 -0.62
N ASN A 93 -15.92 -10.31 -0.78
CA ASN A 93 -17.19 -9.73 -0.42
C ASN A 93 -18.25 -10.56 -1.14
N ARG A 94 -18.98 -11.36 -0.37
CA ARG A 94 -19.98 -12.30 -0.88
C ARG A 94 -21.01 -11.42 -1.56
N ARG A 95 -21.00 -11.41 -2.90
CA ARG A 95 -21.84 -10.59 -3.75
C ARG A 95 -23.30 -10.99 -3.53
N VAL A 96 -23.95 -10.49 -2.47
CA VAL A 96 -25.40 -10.66 -2.25
C VAL A 96 -26.21 -9.62 -3.03
N LYS A 97 -25.60 -8.52 -3.46
CA LYS A 97 -26.26 -7.47 -4.26
C LYS A 97 -26.78 -7.91 -5.65
N PRO A 98 -26.12 -8.78 -6.44
CA PRO A 98 -26.66 -9.19 -7.75
C PRO A 98 -27.85 -10.16 -7.65
N VAL A 99 -28.02 -10.90 -6.55
CA VAL A 99 -29.13 -11.86 -6.40
C VAL A 99 -30.46 -11.15 -6.25
N ILE A 100 -30.52 -10.09 -5.44
CA ILE A 100 -31.73 -9.28 -5.23
C ILE A 100 -32.15 -8.60 -6.54
N GLY A 101 -31.17 -8.12 -7.34
CA GLY A 101 -31.43 -7.53 -8.65
C GLY A 101 -31.99 -8.52 -9.67
N ALA A 102 -31.45 -9.74 -9.72
CA ALA A 102 -31.95 -10.80 -10.61
C ALA A 102 -33.37 -11.27 -10.23
N VAL A 103 -33.66 -11.37 -8.93
CA VAL A 103 -35.00 -11.72 -8.43
C VAL A 103 -36.02 -10.64 -8.80
N LEU A 104 -35.69 -9.34 -8.62
CA LEU A 104 -36.57 -8.24 -8.99
C LEU A 104 -36.87 -8.19 -10.50
N VAL A 105 -35.88 -8.45 -11.36
CA VAL A 105 -36.09 -8.54 -12.82
C VAL A 105 -36.93 -9.75 -13.20
N GLY A 106 -36.67 -10.90 -12.58
CA GLY A 106 -37.48 -12.10 -12.80
C GLY A 106 -38.95 -11.85 -12.45
N VAL A 107 -39.21 -11.22 -11.30
CA VAL A 107 -40.56 -10.83 -10.87
C VAL A 107 -41.17 -9.82 -11.84
N PHE A 108 -40.43 -8.79 -12.25
CA PHE A 108 -40.94 -7.77 -13.18
C PHE A 108 -41.25 -8.33 -14.57
N ALA A 109 -40.40 -9.20 -15.11
CA ALA A 109 -40.62 -9.88 -16.38
C ALA A 109 -41.84 -10.80 -16.34
N VAL A 110 -42.06 -11.50 -15.21
CA VAL A 110 -43.26 -12.30 -14.98
C VAL A 110 -44.49 -11.39 -14.91
N CYS A 111 -44.45 -10.30 -14.13
CA CYS A 111 -45.56 -9.35 -14.07
C CYS A 111 -45.94 -8.82 -15.46
N VAL A 112 -44.94 -8.51 -16.30
CA VAL A 112 -45.11 -8.08 -17.69
C VAL A 112 -45.73 -9.18 -18.56
N ALA A 113 -45.30 -10.43 -18.43
CA ALA A 113 -45.82 -11.56 -19.21
C ALA A 113 -47.30 -11.88 -18.90
N PHE A 114 -47.76 -11.53 -17.70
CA PHE A 114 -49.15 -11.71 -17.30
C PHE A 114 -50.05 -10.50 -17.60
N VAL A 115 -49.52 -9.40 -18.16
CA VAL A 115 -50.35 -8.31 -18.68
C VAL A 115 -50.94 -8.75 -20.02
N PRO A 116 -52.28 -8.87 -20.15
CA PRO A 116 -52.91 -9.22 -21.41
C PRO A 116 -52.66 -8.10 -22.41
N ILE A 117 -51.80 -8.34 -23.40
CA ILE A 117 -51.45 -7.36 -24.45
C ILE A 117 -52.72 -7.12 -25.30
N PRO A 118 -53.36 -5.94 -25.22
CA PRO A 118 -54.44 -5.63 -26.13
C PRO A 118 -53.86 -5.45 -27.54
N ARG A 119 -54.39 -6.20 -28.52
CA ARG A 119 -54.04 -5.98 -29.93
C ARG A 119 -54.77 -4.72 -30.40
N GLN A 120 -54.06 -3.66 -30.83
CA GLN A 120 -54.25 -3.00 -32.16
C GLN A 120 -53.46 -1.67 -32.40
N ASN A 121 -52.71 -1.08 -31.45
CA ASN A 121 -52.14 0.28 -31.67
C ASN A 121 -50.60 0.34 -31.74
N HIS A 122 -50.05 1.01 -32.77
CA HIS A 122 -48.61 1.23 -32.96
C HIS A 122 -47.92 1.91 -31.76
N THR A 123 -48.64 2.77 -31.05
CA THR A 123 -48.15 3.48 -29.87
C THR A 123 -47.78 2.52 -28.73
N GLU A 124 -48.49 1.39 -28.61
CA GLU A 124 -48.22 0.40 -27.55
C GLU A 124 -46.92 -0.37 -27.81
N TRP A 125 -46.62 -0.66 -29.08
CA TRP A 125 -45.33 -1.27 -29.47
C TRP A 125 -44.14 -0.37 -29.15
N ILE A 126 -44.30 0.95 -29.30
CA ILE A 126 -43.25 1.93 -28.94
C ILE A 126 -43.02 1.93 -27.43
N ILE A 127 -44.09 1.92 -26.64
CA ILE A 127 -44.00 1.88 -25.17
C ILE A 127 -43.32 0.58 -24.72
N TRP A 128 -43.71 -0.57 -25.26
CA TRP A 128 -43.07 -1.86 -24.96
C TRP A 128 -41.59 -1.90 -25.37
N GLY A 129 -41.24 -1.32 -26.51
CA GLY A 129 -39.86 -1.21 -26.96
C GLY A 129 -38.99 -0.39 -25.99
N LEU A 130 -39.50 0.74 -25.48
CA LEU A 130 -38.78 1.57 -24.51
C LEU A 130 -38.62 0.88 -23.15
N VAL A 131 -39.65 0.16 -22.67
CA VAL A 131 -39.57 -0.61 -21.42
C VAL A 131 -38.52 -1.72 -21.54
N LEU A 132 -38.51 -2.46 -22.65
CA LEU A 132 -37.51 -3.51 -22.90
C LEU A 132 -36.09 -2.93 -22.99
N LEU A 133 -35.92 -1.82 -23.70
CA LEU A 133 -34.63 -1.13 -23.79
C LEU A 133 -34.12 -0.67 -22.42
N GLY A 134 -35.00 -0.10 -21.59
CA GLY A 134 -34.67 0.30 -20.21
C GLY A 134 -34.24 -0.90 -19.35
N LEU A 135 -34.92 -2.04 -19.48
CA LEU A 135 -34.57 -3.28 -18.78
C LEU A 135 -33.20 -3.81 -19.23
N VAL A 136 -32.93 -3.79 -20.54
CA VAL A 136 -31.62 -4.17 -21.10
C VAL A 136 -30.51 -3.27 -20.56
N ILE A 137 -30.69 -1.95 -20.59
CA ILE A 137 -29.70 -0.99 -20.06
C ILE A 137 -29.47 -1.21 -18.56
N TRP A 138 -30.54 -1.46 -17.79
CA TRP A 138 -30.44 -1.74 -16.36
C TRP A 138 -29.71 -3.06 -16.08
N CYS A 139 -29.99 -4.11 -16.86
CA CYS A 139 -29.32 -5.40 -16.78
C CYS A 139 -27.83 -5.29 -17.12
N LEU A 140 -27.49 -4.54 -18.18
CA LEU A 140 -26.11 -4.22 -18.53
C LEU A 140 -25.42 -3.47 -17.39
N ARG A 141 -26.02 -2.41 -16.84
CA ARG A 141 -25.51 -1.68 -15.68
C ARG A 141 -25.24 -2.60 -14.48
N LEU A 142 -26.14 -3.54 -14.20
CA LEU A 142 -25.98 -4.50 -13.12
C LEU A 142 -24.84 -5.49 -13.37
N MET A 143 -24.70 -5.96 -14.61
CA MET A 143 -23.57 -6.81 -15.03
C MET A 143 -22.24 -6.08 -14.87
N TYR A 144 -22.16 -4.83 -15.34
CA TYR A 144 -20.97 -3.98 -15.19
C TYR A 144 -20.66 -3.67 -13.72
N ALA A 145 -21.66 -3.43 -12.87
CA ALA A 145 -21.45 -3.24 -11.43
C ALA A 145 -20.95 -4.51 -10.74
N GLY A 146 -21.31 -5.69 -11.25
CA GLY A 146 -20.77 -6.98 -10.80
C GLY A 146 -19.32 -7.21 -11.21
N LEU A 147 -18.80 -6.53 -12.23
CA LEU A 147 -17.41 -6.66 -12.67
C LEU A 147 -16.43 -5.77 -11.89
N GLY A 148 -16.92 -4.90 -10.98
CA GLY A 148 -16.06 -4.12 -10.08
C GLY A 148 -15.17 -5.02 -9.24
N GLY A 149 -13.85 -4.84 -9.37
CA GLY A 149 -12.82 -5.67 -8.74
C GLY A 149 -13.03 -5.82 -7.24
N GLY A 150 -12.85 -7.05 -6.74
CA GLY A 150 -12.91 -7.33 -5.30
C GLY A 150 -11.79 -6.59 -4.59
N ARG A 151 -12.11 -5.81 -3.56
CA ARG A 151 -11.12 -5.06 -2.77
C ARG A 151 -10.29 -6.03 -1.91
N SER A 152 -8.98 -5.88 -1.92
CA SER A 152 -8.09 -6.60 -1.00
C SER A 152 -7.87 -5.73 0.26
N LEU A 153 -7.77 -6.37 1.42
CA LEU A 153 -7.47 -5.72 2.68
C LEU A 153 -6.10 -6.23 3.16
N LEU A 154 -5.17 -5.30 3.35
CA LEU A 154 -3.94 -5.54 4.07
C LEU A 154 -4.25 -5.47 5.56
N ILE A 155 -3.93 -6.54 6.29
CA ILE A 155 -4.01 -6.61 7.75
C ILE A 155 -2.59 -6.79 8.26
N VAL A 156 -2.15 -5.87 9.12
CA VAL A 156 -0.85 -5.91 9.79
C VAL A 156 -1.10 -6.04 11.28
N ASP A 157 -0.71 -7.19 11.85
CA ASP A 157 -0.75 -7.48 13.28
C ASP A 157 0.57 -7.03 13.89
N LEU A 158 0.50 -6.09 14.84
CA LEU A 158 1.66 -5.57 15.55
C LEU A 158 1.88 -6.31 16.89
N ALA A 159 3.11 -6.29 17.37
CA ALA A 159 3.51 -6.93 18.62
C ALA A 159 2.87 -6.31 19.88
N ASP A 160 2.38 -5.08 19.78
CA ASP A 160 1.61 -4.39 20.83
C ASP A 160 0.15 -4.88 20.92
N GLY A 161 -0.27 -5.78 20.03
CA GLY A 161 -1.64 -6.28 19.93
C GLY A 161 -2.58 -5.38 19.14
N ASN A 162 -2.09 -4.28 18.55
CA ASN A 162 -2.87 -3.46 17.64
C ASN A 162 -2.87 -4.06 16.23
N GLU A 163 -4.02 -3.99 15.56
CA GLU A 163 -4.15 -4.36 14.16
C GLU A 163 -4.31 -3.10 13.31
N ARG A 164 -3.53 -3.01 12.22
CA ARG A 164 -3.69 -1.95 11.20
C ARG A 164 -4.24 -2.56 9.93
N ILE A 165 -5.39 -2.05 9.51
CA ILE A 165 -6.13 -2.53 8.35
C ILE A 165 -6.17 -1.44 7.28
N ARG A 166 -5.73 -1.77 6.06
CA ARG A 166 -5.75 -0.86 4.91
C ARG A 166 -6.35 -1.53 3.68
N GLN A 167 -7.08 -0.77 2.87
CA GLN A 167 -7.56 -1.25 1.57
C GLN A 167 -6.45 -1.11 0.54
N VAL A 168 -6.19 -2.17 -0.21
CA VAL A 168 -5.15 -2.22 -1.25
C VAL A 168 -5.77 -2.76 -2.54
N ASP A 169 -5.28 -2.29 -3.68
CA ASP A 169 -5.71 -2.79 -4.98
C ASP A 169 -5.43 -4.31 -5.09
N PRO A 170 -6.43 -5.13 -5.47
CA PRO A 170 -6.23 -6.57 -5.66
C PRO A 170 -5.18 -6.94 -6.70
N ALA A 171 -4.84 -6.08 -7.65
CA ALA A 171 -3.79 -6.34 -8.63
C ALA A 171 -2.39 -6.38 -7.99
N ILE A 172 -2.23 -5.62 -6.91
CA ILE A 172 -0.95 -5.38 -6.24
C ILE A 172 -0.72 -6.34 -5.06
N ALA A 173 -1.80 -6.93 -4.55
CA ALA A 173 -1.79 -7.90 -3.44
C ALA A 173 -0.65 -8.94 -3.45
N PRO A 174 -0.33 -9.66 -4.56
CA PRO A 174 0.71 -10.68 -4.53
C PRO A 174 2.12 -10.11 -4.36
N GLN A 175 2.42 -8.95 -4.97
CA GLN A 175 3.72 -8.30 -4.85
C GLN A 175 3.93 -7.75 -3.44
N LEU A 176 2.88 -7.16 -2.87
CA LEU A 176 2.90 -6.67 -1.51
C LEU A 176 3.10 -7.81 -0.49
N GLU A 177 2.45 -8.95 -0.69
CA GLU A 177 2.62 -10.12 0.18
C GLU A 177 4.06 -10.67 0.14
N GLU A 178 4.67 -10.70 -1.05
CA GLU A 178 6.08 -11.09 -1.19
C GLU A 178 7.03 -10.09 -0.50
N ALA A 179 6.81 -8.80 -0.68
CA ALA A 179 7.61 -7.75 -0.06
C ALA A 179 7.53 -7.82 1.48
N LEU A 180 6.32 -7.94 2.03
CA LEU A 180 6.09 -8.11 3.47
C LEU A 180 6.74 -9.36 4.03
N GLY A 181 6.71 -10.46 3.27
CA GLY A 181 7.38 -11.71 3.64
C GLY A 181 8.88 -11.52 3.86
N ARG A 182 9.54 -10.73 3.02
CA ARG A 182 10.98 -10.44 3.17
C ARG A 182 11.26 -9.62 4.43
N VAL A 183 10.50 -8.56 4.68
CA VAL A 183 10.68 -7.70 5.87
C VAL A 183 10.51 -8.48 7.17
N ILE A 184 9.50 -9.36 7.25
CA ILE A 184 9.25 -10.17 8.45
C ILE A 184 10.40 -11.16 8.69
N VAL A 185 10.96 -11.76 7.63
CA VAL A 185 12.10 -12.68 7.74
C VAL A 185 13.35 -11.95 8.19
N THR A 186 13.64 -10.78 7.61
CA THR A 186 14.79 -9.94 8.00
C THR A 186 14.66 -9.47 9.45
N GLY A 187 13.48 -9.01 9.86
CA GLY A 187 13.21 -8.60 11.25
C GLY A 187 13.38 -9.74 12.26
N ARG A 188 13.08 -10.99 11.89
CA ARG A 188 13.31 -12.18 12.73
C ARG A 188 14.78 -12.57 12.84
N ALA A 189 15.57 -12.37 11.79
CA ALA A 189 16.99 -12.74 11.79
C ALA A 189 17.82 -11.86 12.74
N GLY A 190 17.38 -10.63 13.03
CA GLY A 190 18.02 -9.71 13.97
C GLY A 190 17.78 -10.02 15.45
N PHE A 191 16.83 -10.90 15.79
CA PHE A 191 16.61 -11.35 17.17
C PHE A 191 17.26 -12.71 17.39
N PRO A 192 18.32 -12.83 18.23
CA PRO A 192 18.80 -14.15 18.62
C PRO A 192 17.64 -14.91 19.26
N ALA A 193 17.36 -16.11 18.75
CA ALA A 193 16.36 -17.01 19.30
C ALA A 193 16.55 -17.09 20.81
N ALA A 194 15.52 -16.69 21.57
CA ALA A 194 15.53 -16.81 23.02
C ALA A 194 15.90 -18.26 23.37
N PRO A 195 16.91 -18.49 24.23
CA PRO A 195 17.32 -19.84 24.56
C PRO A 195 16.13 -20.59 25.13
N ASN A 196 15.81 -21.73 24.49
CA ASN A 196 14.76 -22.66 24.88
C ASN A 196 14.70 -22.78 26.41
N GLN A 197 13.61 -22.28 27.02
CA GLN A 197 13.25 -22.69 28.37
C GLN A 197 12.74 -24.13 28.27
N ALA A 198 13.68 -25.07 28.31
CA ALA A 198 13.42 -26.44 28.69
C ALA A 198 13.14 -26.43 30.20
N SER A 199 11.93 -26.85 30.57
CA SER A 199 11.57 -27.30 31.92
C SER A 199 10.64 -28.49 31.78
#